data_AF-A0A6A4QGS8-F1
#
_entry.id   AF-A0A6A4QGS8-F1
#
_cell.length_a   1.000
_cell.length_b   1.000
_cell.length_c   1.000
_cell.angle_alpha   90.00
_cell.angle_beta   90.00
_cell.angle_gamma   90.00
#
_symmetry.space_group_name_H-M   'P 1'
#
loop_
_entity.id
_entity.type
_entity.pdbx_description
1 polymer ?
#
loop_
_entity_poly.entity_id
_entity_poly.type
_entity_poly.pdbx_seq_one_letter_code
_entity_poly.pdbx_strand_id
1 'polypeptide(L)'
;MVALVNKIVLSLFMLVTMFVTMQIMDGVESFSFIPRVKLYIQNRLPNLQLSFHCKDKYRDNGFHTLPPGKVYTFGFAVTPFIINRTQWFCLFSWDEESHYFDIYVQIRDSCGICVWTIQNSGPCKVYRSHSDCFSWPIKGEHELQGRKTLLISNTSTQQESPFALKPLHSHGRD
;
A
#
# COMPACT_ATOMS: atom_id res chain seq x y z
N MET A 1 -6.82 -50.29 38.97
CA MET A 1 -8.00 -49.40 38.95
C MET A 1 -7.66 -47.96 39.34
N VAL A 2 -7.04 -47.70 40.50
CA VAL A 2 -6.66 -46.34 40.95
C VAL A 2 -5.81 -45.56 39.93
N ALA A 3 -4.81 -46.20 39.30
CA ALA A 3 -3.99 -45.56 38.27
C ALA A 3 -4.76 -45.20 36.98
N LEU A 4 -5.81 -45.96 36.65
CA LEU A 4 -6.68 -45.68 35.49
C LEU A 4 -7.59 -44.49 35.80
N VAL A 5 -8.18 -44.46 36.99
CA VAL A 5 -9.00 -43.35 37.48
C VAL A 5 -8.19 -42.06 37.51
N ASN A 6 -6.95 -42.07 38.02
CA ASN A 6 -6.10 -40.88 38.06
C ASN A 6 -5.75 -40.34 36.66
N LYS A 7 -5.52 -41.21 35.67
CA LYS A 7 -5.27 -40.79 34.27
C LYS A 7 -6.51 -40.14 33.63
N ILE A 8 -7.68 -40.69 33.89
CA ILE A 8 -8.96 -40.14 33.42
C ILE A 8 -9.19 -38.78 34.07
N VAL A 9 -9.00 -38.67 35.38
CA VAL A 9 -9.14 -37.40 36.12
C VAL A 9 -8.18 -36.33 35.59
N LEU A 10 -6.91 -36.68 35.34
CA LEU A 10 -5.94 -35.75 34.74
C LEU A 10 -6.34 -35.32 33.32
N SER A 11 -6.77 -36.26 32.47
CA SER A 11 -7.21 -35.97 31.11
C SER A 11 -8.44 -35.05 31.10
N LEU A 12 -9.40 -35.28 31.99
CA LEU A 12 -10.59 -34.44 32.14
C LEU A 12 -10.20 -33.05 32.66
N PHE A 13 -9.28 -32.96 33.61
CA PHE A 13 -8.78 -31.68 34.10
C PHE A 13 -8.11 -30.87 32.97
N MET A 14 -7.29 -31.50 32.12
CA MET A 14 -6.65 -30.85 30.98
C MET A 14 -7.66 -30.43 29.89
N LEU A 15 -8.70 -31.22 29.63
CA LEU A 15 -9.77 -30.86 28.68
C LEU A 15 -10.62 -29.70 29.21
N VAL A 16 -10.93 -29.69 30.51
CA VAL A 16 -11.69 -28.62 31.16
C VAL A 16 -10.88 -27.33 31.19
N THR A 17 -9.59 -27.36 31.51
CA THR A 17 -8.75 -26.15 31.48
C THR A 17 -8.65 -25.58 30.07
N MET A 18 -8.49 -26.42 29.04
CA MET A 18 -8.50 -25.94 27.66
C MET A 18 -9.83 -25.28 27.29
N PHE A 19 -10.96 -25.93 27.60
CA PHE A 19 -12.30 -25.41 27.31
C PHE A 19 -12.59 -24.10 28.05
N VAL A 20 -12.15 -23.98 29.32
CA VAL A 20 -12.26 -22.76 30.12
C VAL A 20 -11.37 -21.64 29.56
N THR A 21 -10.12 -21.94 29.17
CA THR A 21 -9.23 -20.93 28.56
C THR A 21 -9.76 -20.40 27.24
N MET A 22 -10.42 -21.24 26.43
CA MET A 22 -11.06 -20.80 25.19
C MET A 22 -12.26 -19.88 25.45
N GLN A 23 -13.08 -20.13 26.47
CA GLN A 23 -14.17 -19.23 26.86
C GLN A 23 -13.68 -17.91 27.45
N ILE A 24 -12.51 -17.88 28.09
CA ILE A 24 -11.88 -16.64 28.59
C ILE A 24 -11.40 -15.76 27.41
N MET A 25 -11.26 -16.31 26.20
CA MET A 25 -10.95 -15.54 24.99
C MET A 25 -12.15 -14.80 24.38
N ASP A 26 -13.38 -15.04 24.86
CA ASP A 26 -14.59 -14.32 24.41
C ASP A 26 -14.64 -12.86 24.91
N GLY A 27 -13.62 -12.41 25.66
CA GLY A 27 -13.47 -11.05 26.18
C GLY A 27 -12.20 -10.31 25.73
N VAL A 28 -11.46 -10.83 24.75
CA VAL A 28 -10.36 -10.07 24.13
C VAL A 28 -10.85 -9.52 22.79
N GLU A 29 -11.40 -8.32 22.79
CA GLU A 29 -11.32 -7.49 21.59
C GLU A 29 -9.82 -7.19 21.33
N SER A 30 -9.14 -8.10 20.61
CA SER A 30 -7.89 -7.91 19.85
C SER A 30 -6.96 -9.12 19.92
N PHE A 31 -7.10 -10.06 18.98
CA PHE A 31 -6.02 -11.00 18.63
C PHE A 31 -5.57 -10.91 17.16
N SER A 32 -5.66 -9.68 16.62
CA SER A 32 -4.68 -9.20 15.66
C SER A 32 -4.74 -7.67 15.64
N PHE A 33 -3.88 -6.99 16.41
CA PHE A 33 -3.57 -5.57 16.19
C PHE A 33 -2.80 -5.46 14.86
N ILE A 34 -3.45 -5.77 13.74
CA ILE A 34 -2.85 -5.56 12.42
C ILE A 34 -2.70 -4.05 12.29
N PRO A 35 -1.47 -3.50 12.29
CA PRO A 35 -1.30 -2.06 12.27
C PRO A 35 -1.91 -1.52 10.98
N ARG A 36 -2.60 -0.39 11.08
CA ARG A 36 -3.20 0.28 9.93
C ARG A 36 -2.47 1.57 9.64
N VAL A 37 -2.29 1.83 8.35
CA VAL A 37 -1.70 3.05 7.82
C VAL A 37 -2.80 3.82 7.12
N LYS A 38 -2.83 5.13 7.34
CA LYS A 38 -3.63 6.07 6.55
C LYS A 38 -2.70 6.94 5.71
N LEU A 39 -2.81 6.82 4.40
CA LEU A 39 -2.02 7.58 3.45
C LEU A 39 -2.81 8.81 3.01
N TYR A 40 -2.12 9.95 2.90
CA TYR A 40 -2.63 11.20 2.36
C TYR A 40 -1.73 11.63 1.21
N ILE A 41 -2.34 11.90 0.05
CA ILE A 41 -1.66 12.39 -1.15
C ILE A 41 -2.26 13.75 -1.46
N GLN A 42 -1.46 14.81 -1.38
CA GLN A 42 -1.86 16.15 -1.73
C GLN A 42 -1.26 16.55 -3.08
N ASN A 43 -2.08 17.06 -3.99
CA ASN A 43 -1.60 17.67 -5.21
C ASN A 43 -1.10 19.10 -4.95
N ARG A 44 0.20 19.33 -5.10
CA ARG A 44 0.86 20.66 -4.99
C ARG A 44 1.43 21.14 -6.33
N LEU A 45 1.01 20.53 -7.44
CA LEU A 45 1.34 21.01 -8.77
C LEU A 45 0.66 22.37 -9.05
N PRO A 46 1.32 23.28 -9.77
CA PRO A 46 0.78 24.62 -10.05
C PRO A 46 -0.30 24.53 -11.14
N ASN A 47 -1.57 24.58 -10.75
CA ASN A 47 -2.74 24.54 -11.65
C ASN A 47 -2.89 23.26 -12.50
N LEU A 48 -2.16 22.19 -12.20
CA LEU A 48 -2.24 20.93 -12.93
C LEU A 48 -3.07 19.89 -12.19
N GLN A 49 -3.90 19.16 -12.94
CA GLN A 49 -4.61 18.00 -12.40
C GLN A 49 -3.66 16.80 -12.31
N LEU A 50 -3.56 16.24 -11.11
CA LEU A 50 -2.76 15.05 -10.86
C LEU A 50 -3.61 13.81 -11.09
N SER A 51 -3.21 12.96 -12.02
CA SER A 51 -3.74 11.60 -12.16
C SER A 51 -2.82 10.61 -11.47
N PHE A 52 -3.35 9.58 -10.82
CA PHE A 52 -2.51 8.53 -10.26
C PHE A 52 -3.21 7.19 -10.08
N HIS A 53 -2.41 6.13 -10.11
CA HIS A 53 -2.84 4.76 -9.84
C HIS A 53 -1.88 4.13 -8.83
N CYS A 54 -2.40 3.74 -7.66
CA CYS A 54 -1.62 3.13 -6.60
C CYS A 54 -2.03 1.69 -6.38
N LYS A 55 -1.06 0.80 -6.18
CA LYS A 55 -1.29 -0.59 -5.79
C LYS A 55 -0.17 -1.13 -4.92
N ASP A 56 -0.45 -2.21 -4.21
CA ASP A 56 0.57 -3.07 -3.62
C ASP A 56 0.58 -4.44 -4.34
N LYS A 57 1.22 -5.44 -3.73
CA LYS A 57 1.30 -6.79 -4.29
C LYS A 57 -0.07 -7.49 -4.43
N TYR A 58 -1.04 -7.17 -3.59
CA TYR A 58 -2.30 -7.91 -3.45
C TYR A 58 -3.55 -7.05 -3.60
N ARG A 59 -3.42 -5.73 -3.53
CA ARG A 59 -4.50 -4.76 -3.46
C ARG A 59 -4.25 -3.67 -4.48
N ASP A 60 -5.32 -3.25 -5.12
CA ASP A 60 -5.33 -2.15 -6.07
C ASP A 60 -6.26 -1.05 -5.54
N ASN A 61 -5.76 0.18 -5.44
CA ASN A 61 -6.57 1.32 -5.03
C ASN A 61 -7.28 1.98 -6.23
N GLY A 62 -7.00 1.56 -7.46
CA GLY A 62 -7.58 2.07 -8.69
C GLY A 62 -6.96 3.40 -9.15
N PHE A 63 -7.48 3.88 -10.27
CA PHE A 63 -7.09 5.14 -10.88
C PHE A 63 -7.90 6.31 -10.29
N HIS A 64 -7.22 7.41 -10.00
CA HIS A 64 -7.79 8.63 -9.43
C HIS A 64 -7.30 9.86 -10.17
N THR A 65 -8.12 10.92 -10.16
CA THR A 65 -7.72 12.27 -10.55
C THR A 65 -7.92 13.22 -9.38
N LEU A 66 -7.00 14.15 -9.20
CA LEU A 66 -6.94 15.03 -8.04
C LEU A 66 -6.63 16.47 -8.48
N PRO A 67 -7.58 17.41 -8.34
CA PRO A 67 -7.37 18.81 -8.69
C PRO A 67 -6.26 19.48 -7.86
N PRO A 68 -5.71 20.61 -8.32
CA PRO A 68 -4.70 21.38 -7.59
C PRO A 68 -5.12 21.69 -6.15
N GLY A 69 -4.21 21.52 -5.19
CA GLY A 69 -4.42 21.81 -3.78
C GLY A 69 -5.28 20.79 -3.01
N LYS A 70 -5.92 19.83 -3.70
CA LYS A 70 -6.78 18.82 -3.08
C LYS A 70 -5.96 17.66 -2.51
N VAL A 71 -6.62 16.90 -1.62
CA VAL A 71 -6.05 15.77 -0.90
C VAL A 71 -6.89 14.53 -1.15
N TYR A 72 -6.24 13.43 -1.48
CA TYR A 72 -6.82 12.09 -1.53
C TYR A 72 -6.31 11.26 -0.36
N THR A 73 -7.15 10.38 0.18
CA THR A 73 -6.77 9.51 1.30
C THR A 73 -7.33 8.11 1.15
N PHE A 74 -6.50 7.13 1.48
CA PHE A 74 -6.91 5.73 1.61
C PHE A 74 -6.12 5.07 2.75
N GLY A 75 -6.67 3.98 3.27
CA GLY A 75 -6.08 3.26 4.40
C GLY A 75 -5.89 1.79 4.10
N PHE A 76 -4.86 1.20 4.70
CA PHE A 76 -4.54 -0.20 4.51
C PHE A 76 -3.92 -0.82 5.75
N ALA A 77 -4.13 -2.13 5.90
CA ALA A 77 -3.45 -2.95 6.89
C ALA A 77 -2.02 -3.26 6.42
N VAL A 78 -1.05 -3.24 7.34
CA VAL A 78 0.32 -3.70 7.07
C VAL A 78 0.54 -5.11 7.57
N THR A 79 1.32 -5.87 6.82
CA THR A 79 1.75 -7.21 7.20
C THR A 79 2.79 -7.14 8.33
N PRO A 80 2.83 -8.16 9.23
CA PRO A 80 3.89 -8.27 10.23
C PRO A 80 5.27 -8.33 9.54
N PHE A 81 6.27 -7.66 10.14
CA PHE A 81 7.63 -7.54 9.59
C PHE A 81 8.31 -8.88 9.26
N ILE A 82 7.86 -9.98 9.87
CA ILE A 82 8.46 -11.32 9.77
C ILE A 82 8.08 -12.04 8.46
N ILE A 83 6.93 -11.69 7.84
CA ILE A 83 6.39 -12.44 6.69
C ILE A 83 6.78 -11.77 5.38
N ASN A 84 6.33 -10.54 5.19
CA ASN A 84 6.56 -9.71 4.02
C ASN A 84 6.37 -8.26 4.40
N ARG A 85 7.05 -7.35 3.72
CA ARG A 85 6.96 -5.92 4.00
C ARG A 85 5.94 -5.31 3.06
N THR A 86 4.98 -4.58 3.62
CA THR A 86 3.96 -3.87 2.84
C THR A 86 4.61 -2.73 2.07
N GLN A 87 4.39 -2.70 0.76
CA GLN A 87 4.88 -1.66 -0.13
C GLN A 87 3.78 -1.23 -1.07
N TRP A 88 3.48 0.07 -1.09
CA TRP A 88 2.59 0.66 -2.08
C TRP A 88 3.39 1.51 -3.04
N PHE A 89 3.15 1.30 -4.33
CA PHE A 89 3.73 2.09 -5.41
C PHE A 89 2.64 2.76 -6.20
N CYS A 90 2.91 3.97 -6.65
CA CYS A 90 2.00 4.78 -7.45
C CYS A 90 2.67 5.20 -8.73
N LEU A 91 1.91 5.16 -9.82
CA LEU A 91 2.18 5.92 -11.02
C LEU A 91 1.45 7.26 -10.88
N PHE A 92 2.20 8.36 -10.90
CA PHE A 92 1.69 9.72 -10.92
C PHE A 92 1.85 10.29 -12.32
N SER A 93 0.84 10.96 -12.84
CA SER A 93 0.85 11.54 -14.18
C SER A 93 0.16 12.89 -14.18
N TRP A 94 0.75 13.85 -14.87
CA TRP A 94 0.17 15.16 -15.16
C TRP A 94 0.79 15.63 -16.47
N ASP A 95 0.00 16.31 -17.31
CA ASP A 95 0.40 16.67 -18.68
C ASP A 95 1.00 15.48 -19.44
N GLU A 96 2.21 15.63 -20.01
CA GLU A 96 2.95 14.57 -20.70
C GLU A 96 4.02 13.91 -19.81
N GLU A 97 3.96 14.12 -18.51
CA GLU A 97 4.89 13.56 -17.53
C GLU A 97 4.26 12.38 -16.78
N SER A 98 5.09 11.39 -16.45
CA SER A 98 4.66 10.22 -15.69
C SER A 98 5.80 9.70 -14.84
N HIS A 99 5.52 9.50 -13.55
CA HIS A 99 6.49 9.25 -12.50
C HIS A 99 6.08 8.09 -11.60
N TYR A 100 6.98 7.11 -11.44
CA TYR A 100 6.77 6.02 -10.48
C TYR A 100 7.39 6.39 -9.13
N PHE A 101 6.67 6.09 -8.06
CA PHE A 101 7.21 6.22 -6.71
C PHE A 101 6.59 5.24 -5.74
N ASP A 102 7.44 4.64 -4.91
CA ASP A 102 7.01 3.85 -3.77
C ASP A 102 6.50 4.79 -2.68
N ILE A 103 5.20 5.10 -2.71
CA ILE A 103 4.57 6.05 -1.78
C ILE A 103 4.54 5.53 -0.34
N TYR A 104 4.64 4.22 -0.15
CA TYR A 104 4.80 3.61 1.16
C TYR A 104 5.80 2.45 1.15
N VAL A 105 6.89 2.72 1.84
CA VAL A 105 7.96 1.86 2.38
C VAL A 105 7.74 1.31 3.79
N GLN A 106 7.25 0.10 4.10
CA GLN A 106 7.07 -0.26 5.54
C GLN A 106 8.34 -0.05 6.39
N ILE A 107 9.52 -0.32 5.84
CA ILE A 107 10.82 -0.11 6.49
C ILE A 107 11.17 1.38 6.59
N ARG A 108 10.91 2.13 5.52
CA ARG A 108 11.26 3.56 5.39
C ARG A 108 10.34 4.43 6.23
N ASP A 109 9.05 4.10 6.23
CA ASP A 109 8.01 5.03 6.60
C ASP A 109 7.44 4.80 7.99
N SER A 110 7.34 3.54 8.44
CA SER A 110 6.85 3.09 9.76
C SER A 110 5.90 4.08 10.47
N CYS A 111 4.89 4.57 9.74
CA CYS A 111 3.97 5.63 10.14
C CYS A 111 2.57 5.05 10.32
N GLY A 112 1.78 5.57 11.27
CA GLY A 112 0.33 5.32 11.29
C GLY A 112 -0.42 6.25 10.33
N ILE A 113 0.07 7.49 10.19
CA ILE A 113 -0.42 8.49 9.23
C ILE A 113 0.78 8.96 8.42
N CYS A 114 0.71 8.78 7.11
CA CYS A 114 1.72 9.26 6.18
C CYS A 114 1.12 10.33 5.29
N VAL A 115 1.70 11.53 5.33
CA VAL A 115 1.30 12.67 4.51
C VAL A 115 2.34 12.92 3.45
N TRP A 116 1.91 12.87 2.20
CA TRP A 116 2.74 13.13 1.03
C TRP A 116 2.16 14.28 0.22
N THR A 117 3.05 15.11 -0.30
CA THR A 117 2.74 16.17 -1.27
C THR A 117 3.43 15.83 -2.57
N ILE A 118 2.73 16.00 -3.69
CA ILE A 118 3.27 15.75 -5.04
C ILE A 118 3.49 17.09 -5.71
N GLN A 119 4.73 17.37 -6.09
CA GLN A 119 5.18 18.60 -6.74
C GLN A 119 6.08 18.26 -7.94
N ASN A 120 6.36 19.25 -8.80
CA ASN A 120 7.14 19.03 -10.02
C ASN A 120 8.53 18.42 -9.76
N SER A 121 9.20 18.79 -8.66
CA SER A 121 10.52 18.25 -8.35
C SER A 121 10.50 16.84 -7.76
N GLY A 122 9.35 16.37 -7.24
CA GLY A 122 9.30 15.13 -6.50
C GLY A 122 8.11 14.96 -5.58
N PRO A 123 7.94 13.78 -4.97
CA PRO A 123 7.09 13.60 -3.80
C PRO A 123 7.86 14.04 -2.54
N CYS A 124 7.18 14.78 -1.66
CA CYS A 124 7.71 15.17 -0.35
C CYS A 124 6.84 14.62 0.78
N LYS A 125 7.47 13.92 1.72
CA LYS A 125 6.85 13.46 2.95
C LYS A 125 6.83 14.58 3.96
N VAL A 126 5.66 14.89 4.49
CA VAL A 126 5.45 16.02 5.41
C VAL A 126 5.47 15.53 6.85
N TYR A 127 6.35 16.12 7.66
CA TYR A 127 6.39 15.97 9.11
C TYR A 127 5.94 17.26 9.79
N ARG A 128 5.92 17.28 11.13
CA ARG A 128 5.50 18.47 11.90
C ARG A 128 6.43 19.67 11.73
N SER A 129 7.73 19.43 11.56
CA SER A 129 8.77 20.48 11.56
C SER A 129 9.49 20.65 10.23
N HIS A 130 9.41 19.67 9.33
CA HIS A 130 10.16 19.63 8.09
C HIS A 130 9.45 18.74 7.06
N SER A 131 10.02 18.68 5.86
CA SER A 131 9.60 17.78 4.80
C SER A 131 10.81 17.10 4.16
N ASP A 132 10.71 15.79 3.95
CA ASP A 132 11.72 15.02 3.22
C ASP A 132 11.26 14.83 1.78
N CYS A 133 12.01 15.38 0.83
CA CYS A 133 11.69 15.35 -0.59
C CYS A 133 12.58 14.36 -1.34
N PHE A 134 11.99 13.65 -2.29
CA PHE A 134 12.69 12.69 -3.16
C PHE A 134 12.66 13.25 -4.58
N SER A 135 13.78 13.24 -5.30
CA SER A 135 13.75 13.61 -6.71
C SER A 135 13.08 12.52 -7.54
N TRP A 136 12.38 12.91 -8.60
CA TRP A 136 11.93 11.93 -9.60
C TRP A 136 13.13 11.23 -10.25
N PRO A 137 13.02 9.92 -10.56
CA PRO A 137 14.07 9.22 -11.30
C PRO A 137 14.22 9.83 -12.69
N ILE A 138 15.43 9.81 -13.23
CA ILE A 138 15.71 10.35 -14.57
C ILE A 138 15.02 9.45 -15.61
N LYS A 139 14.54 10.01 -16.74
CA LYS A 139 13.74 9.29 -17.76
C LYS A 139 14.35 7.95 -18.24
N GLY A 140 15.67 7.80 -18.28
CA GLY A 140 16.32 6.51 -18.63
C GLY A 140 16.26 5.43 -17.54
N GLU A 141 16.12 5.82 -16.27
CA GLU A 141 15.95 4.93 -15.13
C GLU A 141 14.48 4.48 -14.99
N HIS A 142 13.56 5.30 -15.51
CA HIS A 142 12.13 5.06 -15.60
C HIS A 142 11.76 3.80 -16.40
N GLU A 143 12.43 3.55 -17.54
CA GLU A 143 12.24 2.33 -18.31
C GLU A 143 12.74 1.09 -17.56
N LEU A 144 13.85 1.21 -16.82
CA LEU A 144 14.40 0.12 -16.02
C LEU A 144 13.56 -0.17 -14.77
N GLN A 145 13.04 0.86 -14.08
CA GLN A 145 12.14 0.70 -12.94
C GLN A 145 10.80 0.12 -13.39
N GLY A 146 10.22 0.64 -14.48
CA GLY A 146 9.01 0.11 -15.09
C GLY A 146 9.20 -1.34 -15.56
N ARG A 147 10.32 -1.65 -16.23
CA ARG A 147 10.65 -3.01 -16.69
C ARG A 147 10.96 -3.95 -15.53
N LYS A 148 11.62 -3.51 -14.45
CA LYS A 148 11.80 -4.30 -13.22
C LYS A 148 10.45 -4.59 -12.55
N THR A 149 9.56 -3.61 -12.45
CA THR A 149 8.22 -3.80 -11.88
C THR A 149 7.34 -4.71 -12.76
N LEU A 150 7.44 -4.60 -14.09
CA LEU A 150 6.82 -5.52 -15.04
C LEU A 150 7.40 -6.94 -14.93
N LEU A 151 8.72 -7.08 -14.79
CA LEU A 151 9.37 -8.38 -14.60
C LEU A 151 8.99 -9.03 -13.26
N ILE A 152 8.83 -8.24 -12.18
CA ILE A 152 8.40 -8.73 -10.87
C ILE A 152 6.91 -9.12 -10.87
N SER A 153 6.08 -8.51 -11.71
CA SER A 153 4.67 -8.87 -11.88
C SER A 153 4.46 -10.06 -12.83
N ASN A 154 5.37 -10.31 -13.77
CA ASN A 154 5.28 -11.43 -14.71
C ASN A 154 5.73 -12.78 -14.11
N THR A 155 6.27 -12.81 -12.89
CA THR A 155 6.61 -14.05 -12.16
C THR A 155 5.43 -14.70 -11.43
N SER A 156 4.21 -14.20 -11.60
CA SER A 156 2.98 -14.94 -11.30
C SER A 156 2.03 -14.87 -12.50
N THR A 157 1.65 -16.05 -12.97
CA THR A 157 0.96 -16.42 -14.21
C THR A 157 -0.34 -15.65 -14.54
N GLN A 158 -0.57 -15.50 -15.86
CA GLN A 158 -1.78 -15.09 -16.60
C GLN A 158 -2.00 -13.58 -16.86
N GLN A 159 -1.29 -13.13 -17.89
CA GLN A 159 -1.64 -12.16 -18.93
C GLN A 159 -3.08 -11.59 -18.96
N GLU A 160 -3.19 -10.27 -18.87
CA GLU A 160 -4.13 -9.50 -19.71
C GLU A 160 -3.41 -8.25 -20.26
N SER A 161 -3.56 -8.03 -21.56
CA SER A 161 -2.82 -7.07 -22.39
C SER A 161 -3.13 -5.62 -22.00
N PRO A 162 -2.14 -4.69 -21.96
CA PRO A 162 -2.45 -3.27 -21.88
C PRO A 162 -3.21 -2.86 -23.16
N PHE A 163 -4.47 -2.47 -23.00
CA PHE A 163 -5.22 -1.78 -24.04
C PHE A 163 -4.42 -0.53 -24.43
N ALA A 164 -3.93 -0.49 -25.66
CA ALA A 164 -3.27 0.67 -26.23
C ALA A 164 -4.28 1.83 -26.25
N LEU A 165 -4.00 2.87 -25.45
CA LEU A 165 -4.64 4.17 -25.61
C LEU A 165 -4.26 4.71 -26.99
N LYS A 166 -5.21 4.68 -27.93
CA LYS A 166 -5.09 5.38 -29.21
C LYS A 166 -5.12 6.90 -28.93
N PRO A 167 -4.20 7.69 -29.50
CA PRO A 167 -4.25 9.15 -29.39
C PRO A 167 -5.55 9.67 -30.02
N LEU A 168 -6.23 10.58 -29.31
CA LEU A 168 -7.29 11.39 -29.90
C LEU A 168 -6.61 12.37 -30.88
N HIS A 169 -6.73 12.11 -32.17
CA HIS A 169 -6.34 13.08 -33.19
C HIS A 169 -7.19 14.35 -33.02
N SER A 170 -6.52 15.46 -32.72
CA SER A 170 -7.04 16.80 -32.92
C SER A 170 -7.10 17.09 -34.41
N HIS A 171 -8.28 16.94 -35.02
CA HIS A 171 -8.54 17.54 -36.31
C HIS A 171 -9.22 18.88 -36.08
N GLY A 172 -8.43 19.96 -36.18
CA GLY A 172 -8.96 21.29 -36.39
C GLY A 172 -9.14 21.57 -37.88
N ARG A 173 -10.14 22.43 -38.15
CA ARG A 173 -10.43 23.21 -39.36
C ARG A 173 -11.41 22.55 -40.35
N ASP A 174 -12.67 22.95 -40.24
CA ASP A 174 -13.31 23.89 -41.19
C ASP A 174 -14.01 25.00 -40.39
#